data_AF-K0UCM3-F1
#
_entry.id   AF-K0UCM3-F1
#
_cell.length_a   1.000
_cell.length_b   1.000
_cell.length_c   1.000
_cell.angle_alpha   90.00
_cell.angle_beta   90.00
_cell.angle_gamma   90.00
#
_symmetry.space_group_name_H-M   'P 1'
#
loop_
_entity.id
_entity.type
_entity.pdbx_description
1 polymer ?
#
loop_
_entity_poly.entity_id
_entity_poly.type
_entity_poly.pdbx_seq_one_letter_code
_entity_poly.pdbx_strand_id
1 'polypeptide(L)'
;MTEILSHSPARFVPADADTWPNPWPMYAALRDHDPVHHVVPEESPEHDYYVLSRHADIWAAARDHETFSSAQGLTVTYGELDMIGLADNPPFVMQDPPVHTEFRKLVSRGFTPRQVEAVEPKVREFVVERLEGLRSNGGGDIAAELF
;
A
#
# COMPACT_ATOMS: atom_id res chain seq x y z
N MET A 1 4.47 32.36 32.23
CA MET A 1 5.36 31.27 31.79
C MET A 1 4.65 30.63 30.63
N THR A 2 4.96 31.08 29.41
CA THR A 2 4.24 30.67 28.20
C THR A 2 4.99 29.46 27.65
N GLU A 3 4.48 28.26 27.88
CA GLU A 3 4.98 27.06 27.21
C GLU A 3 4.69 27.23 25.72
N ILE A 4 5.75 27.54 24.97
CA ILE A 4 5.74 27.40 23.52
C ILE A 4 5.74 25.89 23.29
N LEU A 5 4.55 25.31 23.10
CA LEU A 5 4.41 23.97 22.52
C LEU A 5 5.01 24.04 21.12
N SER A 6 6.29 23.69 21.01
CA SER A 6 6.97 23.41 19.76
C SER A 6 6.30 22.17 19.17
N HIS A 7 5.18 22.35 18.48
CA HIS A 7 4.63 21.33 17.60
C HIS A 7 5.65 21.18 16.49
N SER A 8 6.47 20.13 16.54
CA SER A 8 7.25 19.75 15.37
C SER A 8 6.25 19.61 14.21
N PRO A 9 6.41 20.36 13.12
CA PRO A 9 5.46 20.34 12.03
C PRO A 9 5.34 18.91 11.51
N ALA A 10 4.11 18.50 11.17
CA ALA A 10 3.90 17.20 10.55
C ALA A 10 4.77 17.12 9.29
N ARG A 11 5.68 16.15 9.26
CA ARG A 11 6.60 15.93 8.15
C ARG A 11 6.41 14.50 7.66
N PHE A 12 6.07 14.36 6.38
CA PHE A 12 6.06 13.07 5.72
C PHE A 12 7.42 12.78 5.08
N VAL A 13 7.86 11.52 5.17
CA VAL A 13 8.98 10.97 4.42
C VAL A 13 8.56 9.58 3.94
N PRO A 14 8.73 9.23 2.65
CA PRO A 14 8.53 7.86 2.18
C PRO A 14 9.36 6.87 2.99
N ALA A 15 8.77 5.72 3.32
CA ALA A 15 9.45 4.73 4.14
C ALA A 15 10.58 4.02 3.39
N ASP A 16 11.59 3.61 4.15
CA ASP A 16 12.73 2.80 3.77
C ASP A 16 13.00 1.73 4.83
N ALA A 17 13.99 0.86 4.60
CA ALA A 17 14.33 -0.23 5.51
C ALA A 17 14.56 0.23 6.96
N ASP A 18 15.12 1.43 7.14
CA ASP A 18 15.49 1.97 8.45
C ASP A 18 14.30 2.63 9.18
N THR A 19 13.30 3.09 8.44
CA THR A 19 12.12 3.80 8.98
C THR A 19 10.89 2.91 9.15
N TRP A 20 10.82 1.76 8.46
CA TRP A 20 9.78 0.73 8.66
C TRP A 20 9.56 0.26 10.10
N PRO A 21 10.56 0.21 11.00
CA PRO A 21 10.34 -0.25 12.37
C PRO A 21 9.32 0.59 13.16
N ASN A 22 9.18 1.89 12.88
CA ASN A 22 8.29 2.77 13.65
C ASN A 22 7.77 4.00 12.88
N PRO A 23 6.95 3.83 11.82
CA PRO A 23 6.35 4.94 11.09
C PRO A 23 5.13 5.56 11.81
N TRP A 24 4.63 4.91 12.86
CA TRP A 24 3.37 5.26 13.51
C TRP A 24 3.32 6.69 14.07
N PRO A 25 4.39 7.24 14.69
CA PRO A 25 4.42 8.63 15.15
C PRO A 25 4.28 9.64 14.01
N MET A 26 4.90 9.37 12.85
CA MET A 26 4.75 10.21 11.66
C MET A 26 3.29 10.23 11.19
N TYR A 27 2.65 9.05 11.10
CA TYR A 27 1.24 8.98 10.72
C TYR A 27 0.32 9.66 11.73
N ALA A 28 0.62 9.59 13.03
CA ALA A 28 -0.14 10.31 14.06
C ALA A 28 -0.01 11.83 13.90
N ALA A 29 1.21 12.34 13.68
CA ALA A 29 1.44 13.75 13.46
C ALA A 29 0.66 14.28 12.24
N LEU A 30 0.65 13.54 11.12
CA LEU A 30 -0.14 13.88 9.93
C LEU A 30 -1.64 13.91 10.24
N ARG A 31 -2.18 12.88 10.90
CA ARG A 31 -3.62 12.82 11.23
C ARG A 31 -4.08 13.98 12.10
N ASP A 32 -3.26 14.38 13.06
CA ASP A 32 -3.62 15.36 14.08
C ASP A 32 -3.42 16.80 13.58
N HIS A 33 -2.36 17.04 12.81
CA HIS A 33 -1.93 18.40 12.49
C HIS A 33 -2.01 18.76 11.00
N ASP A 34 -1.92 17.79 10.08
CA ASP A 34 -1.93 18.05 8.64
C ASP A 34 -2.51 16.86 7.84
N PRO A 35 -3.85 16.67 7.88
CA PRO A 35 -4.48 15.45 7.37
C PRO A 35 -4.49 15.32 5.84
N VAL A 36 -4.28 16.43 5.14
CA VAL A 36 -4.15 16.56 3.69
C VAL A 36 -2.81 17.23 3.41
N HIS A 37 -1.73 16.49 3.65
CA HIS A 37 -0.38 17.03 3.68
C HIS A 37 0.16 17.23 2.27
N HIS A 38 0.63 18.43 1.96
CA HIS A 38 1.27 18.77 0.68
C HIS A 38 2.77 18.52 0.77
N VAL A 39 3.27 17.62 -0.07
CA VAL A 39 4.69 17.28 -0.16
C VAL A 39 5.27 17.92 -1.40
N VAL A 40 6.30 18.76 -1.23
CA VAL A 40 7.06 19.37 -2.33
C VAL A 40 8.50 18.90 -2.23
N PRO A 41 8.95 17.96 -3.10
CA PRO A 41 10.33 17.50 -3.09
C PRO A 41 11.32 18.64 -3.40
N GLU A 42 12.38 18.78 -2.60
CA GLU A 42 13.35 19.88 -2.76
C GLU A 42 14.07 19.83 -4.12
N GLU A 43 14.42 18.63 -4.59
CA GLU A 43 15.14 18.41 -5.85
C GLU A 43 14.25 18.43 -7.09
N SER A 44 12.93 18.29 -6.91
CA SER A 44 11.97 18.18 -8.02
C SER A 44 10.60 18.75 -7.60
N PRO A 45 10.48 20.08 -7.41
CA PRO A 45 9.25 20.71 -6.91
C PRO A 45 8.03 20.50 -7.82
N GLU A 46 8.23 20.24 -9.10
CA GLU A 46 7.19 19.92 -10.09
C GLU A 46 6.59 18.52 -9.91
N HIS A 47 7.19 17.69 -9.06
CA HIS A 47 6.70 16.37 -8.66
C HIS A 47 6.07 16.41 -7.27
N ASP A 48 5.42 17.52 -6.92
CA ASP A 48 4.68 17.66 -5.68
C ASP A 48 3.46 16.74 -5.63
N TYR A 49 3.07 16.29 -4.44
CA TYR A 49 1.92 15.40 -4.26
C TYR A 49 1.25 15.60 -2.90
N TYR A 50 0.09 14.96 -2.71
CA TYR A 50 -0.66 15.01 -1.46
C TYR A 50 -0.69 13.66 -0.75
N VAL A 51 -0.71 13.70 0.59
CA VAL A 51 -0.87 12.52 1.45
C VAL A 51 -2.13 12.67 2.30
N LEU A 52 -3.06 11.74 2.13
CA LEU A 52 -4.23 11.59 3.00
C LEU A 52 -3.89 10.65 4.15
N SER A 53 -4.11 11.08 5.40
CA SER A 53 -3.72 10.29 6.58
C SER A 53 -4.89 9.85 7.46
N ARG A 54 -6.07 10.47 7.33
CA ARG A 54 -7.26 10.11 8.09
C ARG A 54 -8.08 9.05 7.38
N HIS A 55 -8.64 8.13 8.18
CA HIS A 55 -9.49 7.06 7.68
C HIS A 55 -10.65 7.56 6.81
N ALA A 56 -11.35 8.62 7.22
CA ALA A 56 -12.51 9.13 6.49
C ALA A 56 -12.14 9.60 5.07
N ASP A 57 -11.02 10.32 4.95
CA ASP A 57 -10.55 10.88 3.69
C ASP A 57 -10.04 9.75 2.77
N ILE A 58 -9.25 8.81 3.31
CA ILE A 58 -8.77 7.63 2.58
C ILE A 58 -9.94 6.77 2.10
N TRP A 59 -10.92 6.51 2.95
CA TRP A 59 -12.09 5.70 2.60
C TRP A 59 -12.95 6.35 1.50
N ALA A 60 -13.14 7.66 1.58
CA ALA A 60 -13.86 8.41 0.56
C ALA A 60 -13.10 8.38 -0.78
N ALA A 61 -11.81 8.72 -0.77
CA ALA A 61 -10.97 8.76 -1.96
C ALA A 61 -10.85 7.39 -2.63
N ALA A 62 -10.62 6.32 -1.85
CA ALA A 62 -10.50 4.96 -2.38
C ALA A 62 -11.80 4.44 -3.03
N ARG A 63 -12.96 5.00 -2.70
CA ARG A 63 -14.25 4.65 -3.31
C ARG A 63 -14.59 5.50 -4.53
N ASP A 64 -14.07 6.73 -4.59
CA ASP A 64 -14.34 7.70 -5.65
C ASP A 64 -13.25 7.61 -6.74
N HIS A 65 -13.31 6.56 -7.55
CA HIS A 65 -12.40 6.36 -8.66
C HIS A 65 -12.59 7.38 -9.80
N GLU A 66 -13.70 8.15 -9.81
CA GLU A 66 -13.93 9.20 -10.81
C GLU A 66 -13.04 10.42 -10.52
N THR A 67 -12.88 10.75 -9.24
CA THR A 67 -11.97 11.81 -8.80
C THR A 67 -10.52 11.30 -8.61
N PHE A 68 -10.35 10.10 -8.06
CA PHE A 68 -9.05 9.51 -7.72
C PHE A 68 -8.76 8.30 -8.62
N SER A 69 -8.36 8.59 -9.85
CA SER A 69 -8.02 7.61 -10.88
C SER A 69 -6.84 6.72 -10.49
N SER A 70 -6.90 5.44 -10.84
CA SER A 70 -5.77 4.50 -10.76
C SER A 70 -4.97 4.40 -12.07
N ALA A 71 -5.44 5.04 -13.14
CA ALA A 71 -4.94 4.84 -14.51
C ALA A 71 -3.59 5.51 -14.81
N GLN A 72 -2.99 6.21 -13.84
CA GLN A 72 -1.71 6.91 -14.01
C GLN A 72 -0.56 6.30 -13.18
N GLY A 73 -0.81 5.19 -12.48
CA GLY A 73 0.13 4.58 -11.55
C GLY A 73 -0.42 4.51 -10.14
N LEU A 74 0.32 3.85 -9.25
CA LEU A 74 -0.06 3.64 -7.84
C LEU A 74 1.02 4.12 -6.86
N THR A 75 2.11 4.68 -7.38
CA THR A 75 3.16 5.34 -6.61
C THR A 75 3.00 6.86 -6.65
N VAL A 76 3.83 7.57 -5.88
CA VAL A 76 3.92 9.03 -5.93
C VAL A 76 4.77 9.53 -7.11
N THR A 77 5.32 8.63 -7.93
CA THR A 77 6.20 9.00 -9.02
C THR A 77 5.41 9.23 -10.29
N TYR A 78 5.47 10.46 -10.81
CA TYR A 78 4.86 10.78 -12.10
C TYR A 78 5.56 10.04 -13.25
N GLY A 79 4.79 9.63 -14.25
CA GLY A 79 5.31 8.84 -15.38
C GLY A 79 5.64 7.39 -15.03
N GLU A 80 5.09 6.84 -13.93
CA GLU A 80 5.34 5.46 -13.47
C GLU A 80 5.18 4.43 -14.59
N LEU A 81 4.07 4.49 -15.32
CA LEU A 81 3.75 3.52 -16.38
C LEU A 81 4.78 3.49 -17.51
N ASP A 82 5.33 4.65 -17.89
CA ASP A 82 6.37 4.73 -18.91
C ASP A 82 7.69 4.17 -18.39
N MET A 83 8.06 4.50 -17.15
CA MET A 83 9.29 4.01 -16.52
C MET A 83 9.31 2.49 -16.36
N ILE A 84 8.18 1.87 -16.01
CA ILE A 84 8.06 0.41 -15.85
C ILE A 84 7.68 -0.31 -17.14
N GLY A 85 7.48 0.42 -18.25
CA GLY A 85 7.18 -0.16 -19.57
C GLY A 85 5.79 -0.80 -19.68
N LEU A 86 4.79 -0.29 -18.95
CA LEU A 86 3.42 -0.83 -18.93
C LEU A 86 2.37 0.12 -19.51
N ALA A 87 2.77 1.25 -20.08
CA ALA A 87 1.85 2.25 -20.65
C ALA A 87 0.92 1.68 -21.75
N ASP A 88 1.42 0.78 -22.60
CA ASP A 88 0.64 0.20 -23.70
C ASP A 88 -0.43 -0.81 -23.23
N ASN A 89 -0.19 -1.47 -22.09
CA ASN A 89 -1.10 -2.47 -21.54
C ASN A 89 -1.00 -2.50 -20.01
N PRO A 90 -1.61 -1.52 -19.32
CA PRO A 90 -1.49 -1.39 -17.88
C PRO A 90 -2.15 -2.57 -17.17
N PRO A 91 -1.58 -3.05 -16.04
CA PRO A 91 -2.20 -4.11 -15.25
C PRO A 91 -3.56 -3.65 -14.75
N PHE A 92 -4.49 -4.59 -14.54
CA PHE A 92 -5.88 -4.23 -14.25
C PHE A 92 -6.07 -3.40 -12.96
N VAL A 93 -5.10 -3.43 -12.03
CA VAL A 93 -5.08 -2.58 -10.83
C VAL A 93 -4.83 -1.09 -11.15
N MET A 94 -4.25 -0.78 -12.32
CA MET A 94 -4.01 0.56 -12.86
C MET A 94 -5.00 0.90 -13.98
N GLN A 95 -6.25 0.47 -13.85
CA GLN A 95 -7.32 0.75 -14.80
C GLN A 95 -8.53 1.28 -14.05
N ASP A 96 -9.25 2.22 -14.67
CA ASP A 96 -10.53 2.70 -14.15
C ASP A 96 -11.71 2.04 -14.89
N PRO A 97 -12.92 2.06 -14.31
CA PRO A 97 -14.15 1.79 -15.05
C PRO A 97 -14.26 2.69 -16.30
N PRO A 98 -14.81 2.19 -17.42
CA PRO A 98 -15.43 0.87 -17.60
C PRO A 98 -14.44 -0.26 -17.98
N VAL A 99 -13.19 0.06 -18.34
CA VAL A 99 -12.19 -0.94 -18.79
C VAL A 99 -11.91 -1.95 -17.68
N HIS A 100 -11.66 -1.45 -16.47
CA HIS A 100 -11.48 -2.27 -15.26
C HIS A 100 -12.67 -3.20 -14.99
N THR A 101 -13.90 -2.72 -15.22
CA THR A 101 -15.14 -3.43 -14.88
C THR A 101 -15.25 -4.76 -15.63
N GLU A 102 -14.97 -4.75 -16.94
CA GLU A 102 -15.06 -5.97 -17.75
C GLU A 102 -13.96 -6.98 -17.38
N PHE A 103 -12.73 -6.51 -17.16
CA PHE A 103 -11.64 -7.38 -16.73
C PHE A 103 -11.92 -7.99 -15.34
N ARG A 104 -12.33 -7.16 -14.38
CA ARG A 104 -12.65 -7.60 -13.02
C ARG A 104 -13.81 -8.59 -13.00
N LYS A 105 -14.83 -8.44 -13.87
CA LYS A 105 -15.95 -9.38 -14.00
C LYS A 105 -15.50 -10.77 -14.45
N LEU A 106 -14.50 -10.86 -15.33
CA LEU A 106 -13.93 -12.14 -15.77
C LEU A 106 -13.07 -12.76 -14.67
N VAL A 107 -12.15 -11.98 -14.09
CA VAL A 107 -11.23 -12.44 -13.06
C VAL A 107 -11.94 -12.86 -11.78
N SER A 108 -13.00 -12.17 -11.37
CA SER A 108 -13.72 -12.46 -10.11
C SER A 108 -14.34 -13.86 -10.05
N ARG A 109 -14.55 -14.53 -11.20
CA ARG A 109 -14.96 -15.95 -11.26
C ARG A 109 -13.87 -16.89 -10.68
N GLY A 110 -12.64 -16.40 -10.66
CA GLY A 110 -11.44 -16.99 -10.06
C GLY A 110 -11.31 -16.78 -8.55
N PHE A 111 -12.18 -15.96 -7.92
CA PHE A 111 -12.08 -15.53 -6.53
C PHE A 111 -13.39 -15.79 -5.76
N THR A 112 -13.71 -17.06 -5.60
CA THR A 112 -14.91 -17.55 -4.90
C THR A 112 -14.52 -18.24 -3.59
N PRO A 113 -15.44 -18.33 -2.60
CA PRO A 113 -15.17 -19.06 -1.36
C PRO A 113 -14.66 -20.49 -1.60
N ARG A 114 -15.23 -21.18 -2.61
CA ARG A 114 -14.83 -22.53 -3.03
C ARG A 114 -13.35 -22.63 -3.41
N GLN A 115 -12.78 -21.61 -4.05
CA GLN A 115 -11.36 -21.62 -4.42
C GLN A 115 -10.45 -21.49 -3.20
N VAL A 116 -10.85 -20.69 -2.21
CA VAL A 116 -10.13 -20.55 -0.94
C VAL A 116 -10.19 -21.86 -0.14
N GLU A 117 -11.38 -22.45 -0.01
CA GLU A 117 -11.57 -23.74 0.66
C GLU A 117 -10.77 -24.87 -0.01
N ALA A 118 -10.66 -24.86 -1.34
CA ALA A 118 -9.91 -25.88 -2.08
C ALA A 118 -8.39 -25.78 -1.88
N VAL A 119 -7.85 -24.57 -1.64
CA VAL A 119 -6.40 -24.37 -1.42
C VAL A 119 -6.01 -24.51 0.06
N GLU A 120 -6.94 -24.28 0.98
CA GLU A 120 -6.69 -24.31 2.43
C GLU A 120 -5.96 -25.59 2.90
N PRO A 121 -6.34 -26.82 2.51
CA PRO A 121 -5.63 -28.02 2.98
C PRO A 121 -4.15 -28.03 2.61
N LYS A 122 -3.80 -27.56 1.40
CA LYS A 122 -2.41 -27.49 0.93
C LYS A 122 -1.62 -26.40 1.65
N VAL A 123 -2.22 -25.24 1.88
CA VAL A 123 -1.61 -24.18 2.69
C VAL A 123 -1.35 -24.70 4.10
N ARG A 124 -2.34 -25.35 4.72
CA ARG A 124 -2.23 -25.91 6.06
C ARG A 124 -1.13 -26.97 6.14
N GLU A 125 -1.07 -27.88 5.19
CA GLU A 125 -0.01 -28.90 5.10
C GLU A 125 1.37 -28.26 5.05
N PHE A 126 1.59 -27.32 4.14
CA PHE A 126 2.86 -26.60 3.99
C PHE A 126 3.24 -25.85 5.27
N VAL A 127 2.30 -25.10 5.85
CA VAL A 127 2.52 -24.36 7.10
C VAL A 127 2.91 -25.30 8.24
N VAL A 128 2.20 -26.42 8.41
CA VAL A 128 2.49 -27.40 9.46
C VAL A 128 3.87 -28.02 9.26
N GLU A 129 4.22 -28.42 8.03
CA GLU A 129 5.53 -28.99 7.70
C GLU A 129 6.67 -28.04 8.08
N ARG A 130 6.59 -26.77 7.64
CA ARG A 130 7.64 -25.78 7.91
C ARG A 130 7.74 -25.42 9.38
N LEU A 131 6.61 -25.31 10.09
CA LEU A 131 6.60 -25.03 11.52
C LEU A 131 7.15 -26.19 12.35
N GLU A 132 6.85 -27.46 12.00
CA GLU A 132 7.43 -28.62 12.69
C GLU A 132 8.94 -28.74 12.42
N GLY A 133 9.41 -28.36 11.23
CA GLY A 133 10.83 -28.22 10.90
C GLY A 133 11.53 -27.18 11.79
N LEU A 134 11.02 -25.95 11.81
CA LEU A 134 11.50 -24.87 12.67
C LEU A 134 11.50 -25.28 14.15
N ARG A 135 10.42 -25.93 14.63
CA ARG A 135 10.31 -26.41 16.00
C ARG A 135 11.38 -27.44 16.34
N SER A 136 11.63 -28.39 15.44
CA SER A 136 12.63 -29.45 15.62
C SER A 136 14.05 -28.91 15.63
N ASN A 137 14.31 -27.83 14.89
CA ASN A 137 15.60 -27.12 14.85
C ASN A 137 15.78 -26.14 16.02
N GLY A 138 14.76 -25.95 16.87
CA GLY A 138 14.78 -24.99 17.97
C GLY A 138 14.61 -23.52 17.54
N GLY A 139 14.16 -23.29 16.30
CA GLY A 139 14.02 -21.97 15.68
C GLY A 139 14.59 -21.94 14.26
N GLY A 140 14.58 -20.75 13.65
CA GLY A 140 15.07 -20.49 12.31
C GLY A 140 14.54 -19.16 11.77
N ASP A 141 14.74 -18.91 10.48
CA ASP A 141 14.22 -17.70 9.82
C ASP A 141 12.84 -18.01 9.23
N ILE A 142 11.79 -17.62 9.95
CA ILE A 142 10.40 -17.85 9.49
C ILE A 142 10.10 -17.15 8.16
N ALA A 143 10.72 -16.00 7.88
CA ALA A 143 10.47 -15.27 6.64
C ALA A 143 11.02 -16.07 5.45
N ALA A 144 12.21 -16.65 5.57
CA ALA A 144 12.81 -17.47 4.51
C ALA A 144 12.24 -18.89 4.42
N GLU A 145 11.78 -19.45 5.55
CA GLU A 145 11.38 -20.86 5.63
C GLU A 145 9.88 -21.10 5.44
N LEU A 146 9.02 -20.09 5.64
CA LEU A 146 7.56 -20.22 5.54
C LEU A 146 6.92 -19.31 4.47
N PHE A 147 7.51 -18.17 4.15
CA PHE A 147 6.96 -17.22 3.18
C PHE A 147 7.73 -17.27 1.85
#